data_AF-A0A1V0FWW1-F1
#
_entry.id   AF-A0A1V0FWW1-F1
#
_cell.length_a   1.000
_cell.length_b   1.000
_cell.length_c   1.000
_cell.angle_alpha   90.00
_cell.angle_beta   90.00
_cell.angle_gamma   90.00
#
_symmetry.space_group_name_H-M   'P 1'
#
loop_
_entity.id
_entity.type
_entity.pdbx_description
1 polymer ?
#
loop_
_entity_poly.entity_id
_entity_poly.type
_entity_poly.pdbx_seq_one_letter_code
_entity_poly.pdbx_strand_id
1 'polypeptide(L)' 'ECRYWLGGCEKTSDCCEHLSCSPKHGWCVWDWTFRK' A
#
# COMPACT_ATOMS: atom_id res chain seq x y z
N GLU A 1 -11.32 3.92 -6.86
CA GLU A 1 -11.20 4.70 -5.61
C GLU A 1 -9.94 4.18 -4.93
N CYS A 2 -8.93 5.01 -4.66
CA CYS A 2 -7.67 4.51 -4.11
C CYS A 2 -7.76 4.42 -2.57
N ARG A 3 -7.11 3.40 -2.00
CA ARG A 3 -7.09 3.10 -0.57
C ARG A 3 -5.95 3.86 0.10
N TYR A 4 -6.29 4.57 1.17
CA TYR A 4 -5.34 5.27 2.01
C TYR A 4 -4.61 4.32 2.98
N TRP A 5 -3.71 4.87 3.79
CA TRP A 5 -2.95 4.12 4.79
C TRP A 5 -3.86 3.30 5.71
N LEU A 6 -3.50 2.03 5.93
CA LEU A 6 -4.29 1.02 6.65
C LEU A 6 -5.62 0.63 5.97
N GLY A 7 -5.89 1.13 4.76
CA GLY A 7 -6.97 0.62 3.92
C GLY A 7 -6.64 -0.79 3.46
N GLY A 8 -7.60 -1.72 3.61
CA GLY A 8 -7.45 -3.08 3.13
C GLY A 8 -7.17 -3.11 1.63
N CYS A 9 -6.23 -3.93 1.19
CA CYS A 9 -5.79 -4.03 -0.20
C CYS A 9 -5.50 -5.49 -0.57
N GLU A 10 -5.74 -5.83 -1.83
CA GLU A 10 -5.30 -7.10 -2.42
C GLU A 10 -4.13 -6.91 -3.38
N LYS A 11 -4.03 -5.73 -3.99
CA LYS A 11 -3.00 -5.41 -4.99
C LYS A 11 -2.41 -4.04 -4.69
N THR A 12 -1.15 -3.83 -5.06
CA THR A 12 -0.49 -2.52 -4.91
C THR A 12 -1.26 -1.41 -5.63
N SER A 13 -1.91 -1.70 -6.75
CA SER A 13 -2.74 -0.77 -7.52
C SER A 13 -4.01 -0.29 -6.79
N ASP A 14 -4.43 -0.96 -5.70
CA ASP A 14 -5.53 -0.48 -4.86
C ASP A 14 -5.10 0.68 -3.97
N CYS A 15 -3.81 0.80 -3.65
CA CYS A 15 -3.30 1.82 -2.75
C CYS A 15 -3.04 3.14 -3.48
N CYS A 16 -3.27 4.28 -2.82
CA CYS A 16 -2.94 5.59 -3.39
C CYS A 16 -1.41 5.78 -3.54
N GLU A 17 -0.99 6.83 -4.24
CA GLU A 17 0.43 7.14 -4.43
C GLU A 17 1.21 7.17 -3.10
N HIS A 18 2.45 6.68 -3.14
CA HIS A 18 3.35 6.46 -1.99
C HIS A 18 2.91 5.36 -1.01
N LEU A 19 1.82 4.64 -1.31
CA LEU A 19 1.39 3.48 -0.55
C LEU A 19 1.51 2.23 -1.40
N SER A 20 2.02 1.17 -0.81
CA SER A 20 2.06 -0.17 -1.39
C SER A 20 1.22 -1.12 -0.57
N CYS A 21 0.62 -2.09 -1.24
CA CYS A 21 -0.10 -3.14 -0.54
C CYS A 21 0.89 -4.06 0.16
N SER A 22 0.82 -4.17 1.49
CA SER A 22 1.68 -5.09 2.23
C SER A 22 1.12 -6.50 2.11
N PRO A 23 1.78 -7.45 1.41
CA PRO A 23 1.28 -8.81 1.26
C PRO A 23 1.25 -9.58 2.60
N LYS A 24 2.02 -9.11 3.59
CA LYS A 24 2.05 -9.68 4.94
C LYS A 24 0.84 -9.31 5.79
N HIS A 25 0.22 -8.18 5.50
CA HIS A 25 -0.82 -7.61 6.34
C HIS A 25 -2.15 -7.37 5.61
N GLY A 26 -2.16 -7.35 4.28
CA GLY A 26 -3.37 -7.14 3.48
C GLY A 26 -3.91 -5.71 3.57
N TRP A 27 -3.06 -4.74 3.91
CA TRP A 27 -3.41 -3.32 3.93
C TRP A 27 -2.31 -2.44 3.34
N CYS A 28 -2.72 -1.26 2.87
CA CYS A 28 -1.85 -0.25 2.29
C CYS A 28 -0.91 0.30 3.36
N VAL A 29 0.38 0.14 3.15
CA VAL A 29 1.45 0.68 3.97
C VAL A 29 2.25 1.68 3.15
N TRP A 30 2.95 2.58 3.82
CA TRP A 30 3.89 3.47 3.14
C TRP A 30 4.93 2.65 2.38
N ASP A 31 5.10 2.97 1.11
CA ASP A 31 6.10 2.37 0.25
C ASP A 31 7.46 2.95 0.63
N TRP A 32 8.24 2.21 1.43
CA TRP A 32 9.58 2.61 1.87
C TRP A 32 10.66 2.35 0.80
N THR A 33 10.32 2.50 -0.48
CA THR A 33 11.28 2.31 -1.59
C THR A 33 12.41 3.34 -1.61
N PHE A 34 12.36 4.37 -0.75
CA PHE A 34 13.45 5.31 -0.46
C PHE A 34 14.75 4.69 0.09
N ARG A 35 14.88 3.36 0.11
CA ARG A 35 16.04 2.65 0.69
C ARG A 35 16.80 1.75 -0.30
N LYS A 36 16.70 1.98 -1.61
CA LYS A 36 17.60 1.38 -2.61
C LYS A 36 18.53 2.41 -3.23
#